data_AF-B7G842-F1
#
_entry.id   AF-B7G842-F1
#
_cell.length_a   1.000
_cell.length_b   1.000
_cell.length_c   1.000
_cell.angle_alpha   90.00
_cell.angle_beta   90.00
_cell.angle_gamma   90.00
#
_symmetry.space_group_name_H-M   'P 1'
#
loop_
_entity.id
_entity.type
_entity.pdbx_description
1 polymer ?
#
loop_
_entity_poly.entity_id
_entity_poly.type
_entity_poly.pdbx_seq_one_letter_code
_entity_poly.pdbx_strand_id
1 'polypeptide(L)'
;MIFSLLSGADTSIFLGSIVFLLVFVIGAENGVSSAIFALHTLIFVPSLISLIWRWRTCRYDVLFGDWAEDVGSRSTKQPLNPSSLSLENQQVLLNRVETALSTSPMTNVLVMAPSIALFYILLVRLFVGQDIFAGDPSQLDYGWKFGIVNGEDNIAFVPEFNSYGHWIQGVLSAAFAFPSLNATVCQFLMCRAFRKASFYGPTSSGLFRTVHFASWVLTIYPAYNLVKRFYRYSEAFAGSSFGNNGLEWAYGFMNGIAVGQMVTSIHRHTLFVWIRTDGQTFEALSRERDSWVVRGGGCTAFSGGFCVCLGILEAMLGLLLVFSVLSAAALFGLTWHGCLGGGNDCLNYEADVDTRTLLFGFCIIPTVIICYAALQECWRLKNGQHI
;
A
#
# COMPACT_ATOMS: atom_id res chain seq x y z
N MET A 1 -11.74 -25.82 9.19
CA MET A 1 -11.41 -25.42 7.79
C MET A 1 -11.62 -23.92 7.56
N ILE A 2 -12.79 -23.33 7.87
CA ILE A 2 -13.00 -21.86 7.80
C ILE A 2 -12.14 -21.09 8.82
N PHE A 3 -11.95 -21.63 10.03
CA PHE A 3 -11.04 -21.04 11.03
C PHE A 3 -9.54 -21.11 10.69
N SER A 4 -9.13 -21.97 9.76
CA SER A 4 -7.73 -22.05 9.32
C SER A 4 -7.40 -21.06 8.18
N LEU A 5 -8.42 -20.44 7.57
CA LEU A 5 -8.25 -19.37 6.59
C LEU A 5 -8.05 -17.99 7.26
N LEU A 6 -8.44 -17.86 8.53
CA LEU A 6 -8.36 -16.59 9.28
C LEU A 6 -7.06 -16.43 10.09
N SER A 7 -6.28 -17.50 10.27
CA SER A 7 -5.11 -17.49 11.17
C SER A 7 -3.82 -16.93 10.56
N GLY A 8 -3.82 -16.58 9.26
CA GLY A 8 -2.61 -16.15 8.55
C GLY A 8 -2.55 -14.68 8.13
N ALA A 9 -3.70 -13.97 8.05
CA ALA A 9 -3.78 -12.69 7.34
C ALA A 9 -4.59 -11.56 8.04
N ASP A 10 -5.28 -11.81 9.15
CA ASP A 10 -6.40 -10.92 9.52
C ASP A 10 -6.19 -9.94 10.69
N THR A 11 -5.04 -9.88 11.34
CA THR A 11 -4.82 -8.83 12.37
C THR A 11 -4.74 -7.44 11.76
N SER A 12 -4.18 -7.29 10.56
CA SER A 12 -4.10 -6.00 9.87
C SER A 12 -5.43 -5.57 9.24
N ILE A 13 -6.22 -6.52 8.73
CA ILE A 13 -7.59 -6.27 8.24
C ILE A 13 -8.50 -5.90 9.42
N PHE A 14 -8.37 -6.59 10.56
CA PHE A 14 -9.14 -6.28 11.76
C PHE A 14 -8.76 -4.94 12.37
N LEU A 15 -7.47 -4.61 12.50
CA LEU A 15 -7.02 -3.29 12.97
C LEU A 15 -7.41 -2.18 11.97
N GLY A 16 -7.24 -2.40 10.66
CA GLY A 16 -7.68 -1.46 9.64
C GLY A 16 -9.18 -1.20 9.69
N SER A 17 -9.98 -2.25 9.92
CA SER A 17 -11.43 -2.15 10.07
C SER A 17 -11.85 -1.44 11.35
N ILE A 18 -11.13 -1.64 12.47
CA ILE A 18 -11.39 -0.95 13.75
C ILE A 18 -11.01 0.53 13.67
N VAL A 19 -9.85 0.85 13.09
CA VAL A 19 -9.42 2.23 12.88
C VAL A 19 -10.38 2.94 11.93
N PHE A 20 -10.82 2.27 10.86
CA PHE A 20 -11.85 2.77 9.95
C PHE A 20 -13.19 3.00 10.67
N LEU A 21 -13.61 2.08 11.54
CA LEU A 21 -14.84 2.23 12.33
C LEU A 21 -14.74 3.39 13.35
N LEU A 22 -13.59 3.57 13.99
CA LEU A 22 -13.35 4.65 14.96
C LEU A 22 -13.35 6.02 14.26
N VAL A 23 -12.66 6.15 13.13
CA VAL A 23 -12.68 7.38 12.33
C VAL A 23 -14.09 7.66 11.77
N PHE A 24 -14.85 6.62 11.41
CA PHE A 24 -16.24 6.73 10.97
C PHE A 24 -17.17 7.23 12.08
N VAL A 25 -17.10 6.65 13.29
CA VAL A 25 -17.93 7.06 14.44
C VAL A 25 -17.64 8.52 14.79
N ILE A 26 -16.36 8.92 14.79
CA ILE A 26 -15.95 10.30 15.11
C ILE A 26 -16.38 11.28 14.00
N GLY A 27 -16.30 10.89 12.73
CA GLY A 27 -16.65 11.77 11.60
C GLY A 27 -18.16 11.88 11.31
N ALA A 28 -18.96 10.87 11.63
CA ALA A 28 -20.39 10.82 11.34
C ALA A 28 -21.21 11.85 12.15
N GLU A 29 -20.73 12.25 13.33
CA GLU A 29 -21.40 13.26 14.15
C GLU A 29 -21.31 14.68 13.58
N ASN A 30 -20.34 14.97 12.69
CA ASN A 30 -20.01 16.33 12.26
C ASN A 30 -20.34 16.67 10.79
N GLY A 31 -21.12 15.83 10.08
CA GLY A 31 -21.66 16.13 8.74
C GLY A 31 -20.67 16.08 7.57
N VAL A 32 -19.38 16.37 7.76
CA VAL A 32 -18.33 16.38 6.72
C VAL A 32 -17.98 14.96 6.23
N SER A 33 -18.12 13.94 7.08
CA SER A 33 -17.85 12.52 6.75
C SER A 33 -18.81 11.93 5.70
N SER A 34 -20.04 12.44 5.63
CA SER A 34 -21.09 11.87 4.76
C SER A 34 -20.79 12.00 3.26
N ALA A 35 -20.18 13.11 2.83
CA ALA A 35 -19.84 13.36 1.43
C ALA A 35 -18.60 12.57 0.97
N ILE A 36 -17.57 12.45 1.80
CA ILE A 36 -16.37 11.65 1.52
C ILE A 36 -16.74 10.16 1.46
N PHE A 37 -17.61 9.70 2.36
CA PHE A 37 -18.17 8.34 2.34
C PHE A 37 -19.06 8.09 1.13
N ALA A 38 -19.93 9.05 0.76
CA ALA A 38 -20.72 8.96 -0.46
C ALA A 38 -19.81 8.89 -1.69
N LEU A 39 -18.73 9.66 -1.74
CA LEU A 39 -17.77 9.64 -2.85
C LEU A 39 -16.99 8.32 -2.91
N HIS A 40 -16.51 7.79 -1.78
CA HIS A 40 -15.88 6.46 -1.70
C HIS A 40 -16.84 5.36 -2.15
N THR A 41 -18.07 5.37 -1.64
CA THR A 41 -19.05 4.33 -1.91
C THR A 41 -19.60 4.42 -3.34
N LEU A 42 -19.79 5.63 -3.89
CA LEU A 42 -20.36 5.84 -5.22
C LEU A 42 -19.34 5.78 -6.35
N ILE A 43 -18.06 6.10 -6.11
CA ILE A 43 -17.03 6.04 -7.15
C ILE A 43 -16.23 4.75 -7.06
N PHE A 44 -15.78 4.38 -5.86
CA PHE A 44 -14.85 3.28 -5.69
C PHE A 44 -15.53 1.93 -5.88
N VAL A 45 -16.72 1.73 -5.29
CA VAL A 45 -17.44 0.45 -5.40
C VAL A 45 -17.89 0.17 -6.83
N PRO A 46 -18.50 1.09 -7.61
CA PRO A 46 -18.89 0.80 -8.99
C PRO A 46 -17.71 0.70 -9.95
N SER A 47 -16.65 1.49 -9.77
CA SER A 47 -15.43 1.39 -10.58
C SER A 47 -14.73 0.05 -10.36
N LEU A 48 -14.70 -0.41 -9.12
CA LEU A 48 -14.18 -1.71 -8.76
C LEU A 48 -15.07 -2.85 -9.27
N ILE A 49 -16.39 -2.78 -9.12
CA ILE A 49 -17.32 -3.77 -9.68
C ILE A 49 -17.19 -3.82 -11.21
N SER A 50 -17.08 -2.67 -11.87
CA SER A 50 -16.84 -2.57 -13.31
C SER A 50 -15.49 -3.15 -13.71
N LEU A 51 -14.44 -2.93 -12.92
CA LEU A 51 -13.12 -3.52 -13.12
C LEU A 51 -13.16 -5.04 -12.96
N ILE A 52 -13.82 -5.56 -11.92
CA ILE A 52 -14.02 -7.00 -11.68
C ILE A 52 -14.85 -7.63 -12.80
N TRP A 53 -15.92 -6.96 -13.25
CA TRP A 53 -16.77 -7.41 -14.34
C TRP A 53 -16.01 -7.45 -15.67
N ARG A 54 -15.30 -6.37 -16.01
CA ARG A 54 -14.47 -6.29 -17.23
C ARG A 54 -13.31 -7.26 -17.19
N TRP A 55 -12.74 -7.51 -16.01
CA TRP A 55 -11.73 -8.53 -15.80
C TRP A 55 -12.30 -9.93 -16.09
N ARG A 56 -13.50 -10.24 -15.60
CA ARG A 56 -14.22 -11.48 -15.95
C ARG A 56 -14.43 -11.61 -17.46
N THR A 57 -14.92 -10.58 -18.15
CA THR A 57 -15.25 -10.67 -19.57
C THR A 57 -14.01 -10.71 -20.49
N CYS A 58 -12.99 -9.87 -20.25
CA CYS A 58 -11.73 -9.94 -21.02
C CYS A 58 -11.03 -11.30 -20.87
N ARG A 59 -11.15 -11.94 -19.70
CA ARG A 59 -10.52 -13.23 -19.44
C ARG A 59 -11.25 -14.40 -20.12
N TYR A 60 -12.58 -14.34 -20.24
CA TYR A 60 -13.34 -15.34 -20.98
C TYR A 60 -13.01 -15.31 -22.47
N ASP A 61 -12.93 -14.13 -23.09
CA ASP A 61 -12.72 -14.04 -24.54
C ASP A 61 -11.27 -14.32 -24.96
N VAL A 62 -10.27 -13.84 -24.20
CA VAL A 62 -8.85 -13.93 -24.60
C VAL A 62 -8.23 -15.29 -24.28
N LEU A 63 -8.65 -15.95 -23.19
CA LEU A 63 -8.10 -17.28 -22.83
C LEU A 63 -8.89 -18.45 -23.41
N PHE A 64 -10.20 -18.29 -23.68
CA PHE A 64 -11.02 -19.42 -24.15
C PHE A 64 -11.42 -19.35 -25.62
N GLY A 65 -11.42 -18.17 -26.24
CA GLY A 65 -11.74 -18.03 -27.67
C GLY A 65 -10.75 -18.74 -28.59
N ASP A 66 -9.45 -18.50 -28.38
CA ASP A 66 -8.39 -19.08 -29.23
C ASP A 66 -7.93 -20.47 -28.73
N TRP A 67 -8.10 -20.80 -27.44
CA TRP A 67 -7.61 -22.06 -26.86
C TRP A 67 -8.55 -23.25 -27.12
N ALA A 68 -9.87 -23.01 -27.17
CA ALA A 68 -10.84 -24.05 -27.52
C ALA A 68 -10.66 -24.57 -28.96
N GLU A 69 -10.20 -23.72 -29.88
CA GLU A 69 -9.92 -24.12 -31.26
C GLU A 69 -8.61 -24.93 -31.38
N ASP A 70 -7.56 -24.59 -30.62
CA ASP A 70 -6.24 -25.23 -30.78
C ASP A 70 -6.12 -26.57 -30.02
N VAL A 71 -6.78 -26.71 -28.86
CA VAL A 71 -6.76 -27.94 -28.05
C VAL A 71 -7.66 -29.03 -28.65
N GLY A 72 -8.72 -28.66 -29.36
CA GLY A 72 -9.61 -29.60 -30.04
C GLY A 72 -8.91 -30.46 -31.10
N SER A 73 -7.71 -30.07 -31.54
CA SER A 73 -7.00 -30.76 -32.63
C SER A 73 -5.80 -31.63 -32.22
N ARG A 74 -5.28 -31.56 -30.99
CA ARG A 74 -3.94 -32.13 -30.67
C ARG A 74 -3.78 -32.99 -29.41
N SER A 75 -4.78 -33.18 -28.55
CA SER A 75 -4.57 -33.99 -27.33
C SER A 75 -5.66 -35.03 -27.10
N THR A 76 -5.39 -36.28 -27.48
CA THR A 76 -6.15 -37.47 -27.05
C THR A 76 -5.80 -37.93 -25.63
N LYS A 77 -4.96 -37.20 -24.88
CA LYS A 77 -4.67 -37.55 -23.49
C LYS A 77 -5.87 -37.22 -22.62
N GLN A 78 -6.45 -38.25 -22.00
CA GLN A 78 -7.54 -38.13 -21.03
C GLN A 78 -7.22 -37.05 -19.99
N PRO A 79 -8.17 -36.17 -19.65
CA PRO A 79 -8.01 -35.21 -18.57
C PRO A 79 -7.65 -35.97 -17.28
N LEU A 80 -6.54 -35.59 -16.66
CA LEU A 80 -6.18 -36.08 -15.33
C LEU A 80 -7.30 -35.73 -14.36
N ASN A 81 -7.78 -36.74 -13.64
CA ASN A 81 -8.81 -36.56 -12.64
C ASN A 81 -8.22 -35.67 -11.51
N PRO A 82 -8.78 -34.48 -11.23
CA PRO A 82 -8.25 -33.57 -10.20
C PRO A 82 -8.11 -34.20 -8.81
N SER A 83 -8.91 -35.23 -8.53
CA SER A 83 -8.84 -36.02 -7.30
C SER A 83 -7.58 -36.88 -7.16
N SER A 84 -6.77 -37.00 -8.22
CA SER A 84 -5.50 -37.75 -8.22
C SER A 84 -4.28 -36.92 -7.82
N LEU A 85 -4.41 -35.59 -7.71
CA LEU A 85 -3.34 -34.75 -7.19
C LEU A 85 -3.15 -35.04 -5.70
N SER A 86 -1.94 -35.45 -5.31
CA SER A 86 -1.61 -35.62 -3.90
C SER A 86 -1.87 -34.32 -3.12
N LEU A 87 -2.33 -34.45 -1.88
CA LEU A 87 -2.54 -33.31 -0.96
C LEU A 87 -1.28 -32.44 -0.84
N GLU A 88 -0.11 -33.08 -0.91
CA GLU A 88 1.20 -32.42 -0.93
C GLU A 88 1.36 -31.48 -2.11
N ASN A 89 1.03 -31.92 -3.34
CA ASN A 89 1.14 -31.09 -4.53
C ASN A 89 0.17 -29.89 -4.48
N GLN A 90 -1.02 -30.07 -3.90
CA GLN A 90 -1.98 -28.98 -3.68
C GLN A 90 -1.42 -27.94 -2.69
N GLN A 91 -0.81 -28.38 -1.59
CA GLN A 91 -0.22 -27.49 -0.60
C GLN A 91 0.97 -26.71 -1.18
N VAL A 92 1.86 -27.37 -1.92
CA VAL A 92 2.99 -26.72 -2.60
C VAL A 92 2.51 -25.64 -3.56
N LEU A 93 1.42 -25.89 -4.30
CA LEU A 93 0.82 -24.89 -5.18
C LEU A 93 0.23 -23.71 -4.41
N LEU A 94 -0.54 -23.97 -3.36
CA LEU A 94 -1.13 -22.91 -2.53
C LEU A 94 -0.04 -22.01 -1.94
N ASN A 95 1.03 -22.60 -1.42
CA ASN A 95 2.17 -21.84 -0.91
C ASN A 95 2.80 -20.95 -1.99
N ARG A 96 2.97 -21.48 -3.22
CA ARG A 96 3.52 -20.69 -4.34
C ARG A 96 2.62 -19.54 -4.77
N VAL A 97 1.31 -19.77 -4.80
CA VAL A 97 0.32 -18.73 -5.09
C VAL A 97 0.38 -17.64 -4.03
N GLU A 98 0.45 -18.04 -2.77
CA GLU A 98 0.56 -17.12 -1.65
C GLU A 98 1.83 -16.28 -1.76
N THR A 99 2.97 -16.90 -2.03
CA THR A 99 4.24 -16.23 -2.31
C THR A 99 4.14 -15.22 -3.45
N ALA A 100 3.59 -15.63 -4.61
CA ALA A 100 3.48 -14.77 -5.79
C ALA A 100 2.54 -13.56 -5.58
N LEU A 101 1.56 -13.70 -4.70
CA LEU A 101 0.61 -12.65 -4.35
C LEU A 101 1.07 -11.79 -3.16
N SER A 102 2.08 -12.24 -2.41
CA SER A 102 2.61 -11.53 -1.25
C SER A 102 3.48 -10.35 -1.65
N THR A 103 3.36 -9.25 -0.91
CA THR A 103 4.24 -8.09 -1.04
C THR A 103 5.68 -8.49 -0.69
N SER A 104 6.66 -7.89 -1.36
CA SER A 104 8.06 -8.20 -1.08
C SER A 104 8.45 -7.79 0.35
N PRO A 105 9.40 -8.49 1.00
CA PRO A 105 9.88 -8.12 2.34
C PRO A 105 10.40 -6.69 2.39
N MET A 106 11.08 -6.27 1.33
CA MET A 106 11.60 -4.92 1.17
C MET A 106 10.48 -3.88 1.11
N THR A 107 9.40 -4.15 0.37
CA THR A 107 8.19 -3.30 0.35
C THR A 107 7.54 -3.23 1.74
N ASN A 108 7.46 -4.36 2.46
CA ASN A 108 6.87 -4.38 3.80
C ASN A 108 7.66 -3.51 4.79
N VAL A 109 8.99 -3.64 4.79
CA VAL A 109 9.87 -2.94 5.74
C VAL A 109 10.09 -1.48 5.35
N LEU A 110 10.34 -1.18 4.08
CA LEU A 110 10.74 0.15 3.64
C LEU A 110 9.57 1.03 3.18
N VAL A 111 8.39 0.47 2.93
CA VAL A 111 7.22 1.23 2.47
C VAL A 111 6.03 1.07 3.41
N MET A 112 5.55 -0.16 3.63
CA MET A 112 4.33 -0.37 4.44
C MET A 112 4.54 0.06 5.90
N ALA A 113 5.60 -0.43 6.55
CA ALA A 113 5.90 -0.12 7.95
C ALA A 113 6.07 1.39 8.22
N PRO A 114 6.92 2.15 7.50
CA PRO A 114 7.05 3.59 7.73
C PRO A 114 5.77 4.37 7.38
N SER A 115 5.01 4.00 6.35
CA SER A 115 3.72 4.66 6.05
C SER A 115 2.69 4.45 7.15
N ILE A 116 2.59 3.23 7.69
CA ILE A 116 1.72 2.93 8.84
C ILE A 116 2.18 3.72 10.07
N ALA A 117 3.50 3.78 10.31
CA ALA A 117 4.05 4.56 11.41
C ALA A 117 3.76 6.06 11.27
N LEU A 118 3.88 6.62 10.06
CA LEU A 118 3.52 8.00 9.75
C LEU A 118 2.05 8.26 10.09
N PHE A 119 1.15 7.37 9.66
CA PHE A 119 -0.26 7.46 9.97
C PHE A 119 -0.51 7.53 11.49
N TYR A 120 0.10 6.64 12.28
CA TYR A 120 -0.06 6.66 13.74
C TYR A 120 0.53 7.91 14.39
N ILE A 121 1.71 8.37 13.98
CA ILE A 121 2.31 9.61 14.50
C ILE A 121 1.38 10.80 14.27
N LEU A 122 0.76 10.87 13.07
CA LEU A 122 -0.17 11.93 12.71
C LEU A 122 -1.45 11.87 13.54
N LEU A 123 -2.01 10.67 13.78
CA LEU A 123 -3.14 10.51 14.68
C LEU A 123 -2.80 10.93 16.12
N VAL A 124 -1.64 10.53 16.65
CA VAL A 124 -1.19 10.97 17.98
C VAL A 124 -1.06 12.49 18.00
N ARG A 125 -0.48 13.10 16.97
CA ARG A 125 -0.37 14.55 16.85
C ARG A 125 -1.74 15.24 16.81
N LEU A 126 -2.72 14.67 16.12
CA LEU A 126 -4.07 15.21 16.01
C LEU A 126 -4.80 15.12 17.35
N PHE A 127 -4.89 13.94 17.95
CA PHE A 127 -5.69 13.69 19.16
C PHE A 127 -5.04 14.22 20.44
N VAL A 128 -3.72 14.08 20.60
CA VAL A 128 -3.03 14.49 21.83
C VAL A 128 -2.61 15.96 21.76
N GLY A 129 -2.46 16.51 20.55
CA GLY A 129 -2.04 17.90 20.34
C GLY A 129 -3.16 18.93 20.40
N GLN A 130 -4.42 18.53 20.64
CA GLN A 130 -5.58 19.42 20.54
C GLN A 130 -5.39 20.71 21.35
N ASP A 131 -5.13 20.59 22.66
CA ASP A 131 -5.02 21.73 23.57
C ASP A 131 -3.75 22.57 23.34
N ILE A 132 -2.72 21.96 22.77
CA ILE A 132 -1.39 22.55 22.60
C ILE A 132 -1.35 23.41 21.34
N PHE A 133 -1.99 22.92 20.27
CA PHE A 133 -1.93 23.52 18.95
C PHE A 133 -3.24 24.17 18.54
N ALA A 134 -4.23 24.22 19.43
CA ALA A 134 -5.58 24.71 19.16
C ALA A 134 -6.24 24.02 17.95
N GLY A 135 -6.02 22.70 17.82
CA GLY A 135 -6.65 21.90 16.77
C GLY A 135 -8.05 21.42 17.16
N ASP A 136 -8.71 20.73 16.24
CA ASP A 136 -9.98 20.05 16.45
C ASP A 136 -9.95 18.68 15.74
N PRO A 137 -9.73 17.57 16.46
CA PRO A 137 -9.72 16.23 15.88
C PRO A 137 -11.00 15.86 15.15
N SER A 138 -12.13 16.43 15.59
CA SER A 138 -13.46 16.17 15.04
C SER A 138 -13.64 16.73 13.63
N GLN A 139 -12.82 17.73 13.29
CA GLN A 139 -12.71 18.35 11.97
C GLN A 139 -11.44 17.95 11.22
N LEU A 140 -10.60 17.08 11.81
CA LEU A 140 -9.25 16.79 11.31
C LEU A 140 -8.37 18.06 11.21
N ASP A 141 -8.57 19.01 12.12
CA ASP A 141 -7.81 20.24 12.20
C ASP A 141 -6.57 20.06 13.08
N TYR A 142 -5.40 20.32 12.49
CA TYR A 142 -4.11 20.27 13.16
C TYR A 142 -3.75 21.58 13.90
N GLY A 143 -4.61 22.59 13.83
CA GLY A 143 -4.44 23.90 14.45
C GLY A 143 -3.90 24.96 13.49
N TRP A 144 -3.50 26.11 14.03
CA TRP A 144 -3.19 27.30 13.22
C TRP A 144 -2.00 27.15 12.26
N LYS A 145 -2.11 27.79 11.09
CA LYS A 145 -0.98 27.93 10.15
C LYS A 145 0.13 28.79 10.75
N PHE A 146 1.34 28.23 10.77
CA PHE A 146 2.58 28.92 11.10
C PHE A 146 2.64 29.55 12.51
N GLY A 147 1.84 29.06 13.46
CA GLY A 147 1.81 29.63 14.80
C GLY A 147 1.25 31.06 14.87
N ILE A 148 0.65 31.55 13.78
CA ILE A 148 -0.05 32.84 13.76
C ILE A 148 -1.37 32.64 14.50
N VAL A 149 -1.48 33.23 15.69
CA VAL A 149 -2.71 33.19 16.50
C VAL A 149 -3.85 33.84 15.69
N ASN A 150 -4.98 33.15 15.56
CA ASN A 150 -6.10 33.51 14.69
C ASN A 150 -5.78 33.49 13.17
N GLY A 151 -4.75 32.74 12.77
CA GLY A 151 -4.48 32.44 11.36
C GLY A 151 -5.50 31.45 10.77
N GLU A 152 -5.34 31.12 9.50
CA GLU A 152 -6.15 30.07 8.86
C GLU A 152 -5.88 28.69 9.50
N ASP A 153 -6.94 27.91 9.66
CA ASP A 153 -6.88 26.54 10.20
C ASP A 153 -6.14 25.56 9.25
N ASN A 154 -5.53 24.51 9.80
CA ASN A 154 -4.92 23.41 9.02
C ASN A 154 -5.82 22.18 9.07
N ILE A 155 -6.97 22.32 8.45
CA ILE A 155 -7.93 21.25 8.25
C ILE A 155 -7.40 20.30 7.17
N ALA A 156 -7.43 19.00 7.43
CA ALA A 156 -7.21 17.98 6.40
C ALA A 156 -8.50 17.73 5.60
N PHE A 157 -8.38 17.37 4.32
CA PHE A 157 -9.55 17.09 3.46
C PHE A 157 -10.46 18.28 3.16
N VAL A 158 -9.90 19.50 3.18
CA VAL A 158 -10.59 20.69 2.63
C VAL A 158 -10.94 20.40 1.16
N PRO A 159 -12.09 20.90 0.63
CA PRO A 159 -12.53 20.67 -0.75
C PRO A 159 -11.67 21.41 -1.80
N GLU A 160 -10.37 21.13 -1.79
CA GLU A 160 -9.36 21.64 -2.70
C GLU A 160 -8.70 20.48 -3.46
N PHE A 161 -8.36 20.72 -4.72
CA PHE A 161 -7.74 19.70 -5.58
C PHE A 161 -6.45 19.11 -4.96
N ASN A 162 -5.65 19.94 -4.28
CA ASN A 162 -4.38 19.51 -3.69
C ASN A 162 -4.59 18.45 -2.60
N SER A 163 -5.61 18.63 -1.76
CA SER A 163 -5.94 17.72 -0.66
C SER A 163 -6.31 16.33 -1.17
N TYR A 164 -7.20 16.27 -2.17
CA TYR A 164 -7.53 14.99 -2.83
C TYR A 164 -6.35 14.42 -3.63
N GLY A 165 -5.48 15.26 -4.17
CA GLY A 165 -4.26 14.85 -4.84
C GLY A 165 -3.34 14.06 -3.92
N HIS A 166 -3.11 14.53 -2.69
CA HIS A 166 -2.30 13.82 -1.69
C HIS A 166 -2.92 12.47 -1.31
N TRP A 167 -4.23 12.45 -1.11
CA TRP A 167 -4.97 11.23 -0.81
C TRP A 167 -4.86 10.19 -1.96
N ILE A 168 -5.09 10.61 -3.21
CA ILE A 168 -4.96 9.72 -4.39
C ILE A 168 -3.53 9.18 -4.50
N GLN A 169 -2.51 10.01 -4.28
CA GLN A 169 -1.11 9.58 -4.29
C GLN A 169 -0.86 8.49 -3.25
N GLY A 170 -1.40 8.64 -2.03
CA GLY A 170 -1.35 7.62 -0.99
C GLY A 170 -2.01 6.31 -1.43
N VAL A 171 -3.25 6.38 -1.95
CA VAL A 171 -4.00 5.20 -2.43
C VAL A 171 -3.20 4.45 -3.49
N LEU A 172 -2.72 5.15 -4.51
CA LEU A 172 -1.98 4.55 -5.61
C LEU A 172 -0.63 3.98 -5.15
N SER A 173 0.05 4.65 -4.21
CA SER A 173 1.31 4.16 -3.64
C SER A 173 1.12 2.80 -2.94
N ALA A 174 0.14 2.67 -2.06
CA ALA A 174 -0.12 1.40 -1.38
C ALA A 174 -0.74 0.35 -2.30
N ALA A 175 -1.70 0.72 -3.16
CA ALA A 175 -2.41 -0.24 -3.99
C ALA A 175 -1.46 -0.92 -5.00
N PHE A 176 -0.58 -0.17 -5.66
CA PHE A 176 0.42 -0.72 -6.59
C PHE A 176 1.61 -1.41 -5.91
N ALA A 177 1.71 -1.35 -4.58
CA ALA A 177 2.65 -2.18 -3.86
C ALA A 177 2.23 -3.65 -3.85
N PHE A 178 0.94 -3.96 -4.10
CA PHE A 178 0.43 -5.33 -4.15
C PHE A 178 0.63 -5.97 -5.54
N PRO A 179 1.29 -7.15 -5.62
CA PRO A 179 1.50 -7.85 -6.90
C PRO A 179 0.22 -8.17 -7.66
N SER A 180 -0.86 -8.48 -6.92
CA SER A 180 -2.15 -8.82 -7.48
C SER A 180 -2.73 -7.68 -8.32
N LEU A 181 -2.69 -6.44 -7.81
CA LEU A 181 -3.18 -5.28 -8.55
C LEU A 181 -2.28 -4.96 -9.75
N ASN A 182 -0.96 -5.05 -9.58
CA ASN A 182 -0.02 -4.84 -10.70
C ASN A 182 -0.30 -5.83 -11.84
N ALA A 183 -0.57 -7.09 -11.50
CA ALA A 183 -0.97 -8.10 -12.47
C ALA A 183 -2.30 -7.75 -13.17
N THR A 184 -3.32 -7.28 -12.44
CA THR A 184 -4.59 -6.84 -13.02
C THR A 184 -4.40 -5.65 -13.98
N VAL A 185 -3.62 -4.66 -13.58
CA VAL A 185 -3.33 -3.47 -14.40
C VAL A 185 -2.56 -3.86 -15.66
N CYS A 186 -1.52 -4.69 -15.51
CA CYS A 186 -0.76 -5.19 -16.65
C CYS A 186 -1.67 -5.96 -17.61
N GLN A 187 -2.54 -6.83 -17.09
CA GLN A 187 -3.50 -7.57 -17.90
C GLN A 187 -4.45 -6.63 -18.64
N PHE A 188 -5.02 -5.63 -17.97
CA PHE A 188 -5.92 -4.67 -18.59
C PHE A 188 -5.24 -3.91 -19.74
N LEU A 189 -4.00 -3.45 -19.52
CA LEU A 189 -3.23 -2.74 -20.52
C LEU A 189 -2.83 -3.64 -21.70
N MET A 190 -2.45 -4.89 -21.43
CA MET A 190 -2.08 -5.85 -22.47
C MET A 190 -3.25 -6.40 -23.26
N CYS A 191 -4.37 -6.75 -22.62
CA CYS A 191 -5.57 -7.20 -23.32
C CYS A 191 -6.05 -6.16 -24.34
N ARG A 192 -5.83 -4.88 -24.05
CA ARG A 192 -6.16 -3.78 -24.97
C ARG A 192 -5.16 -3.65 -26.12
N ALA A 193 -3.87 -3.87 -25.86
CA ALA A 193 -2.80 -3.68 -26.84
C ALA A 193 -2.53 -4.94 -27.71
N PHE A 194 -2.68 -6.13 -27.15
CA PHE A 194 -2.27 -7.40 -27.73
C PHE A 194 -3.26 -8.50 -27.35
N ARG A 195 -4.27 -8.74 -28.21
CA ARG A 195 -5.26 -9.82 -28.03
C ARG A 195 -4.65 -11.24 -27.93
N LYS A 196 -3.35 -11.41 -28.22
CA LYS A 196 -2.64 -12.71 -28.22
C LYS A 196 -1.38 -12.76 -27.35
N ALA A 197 -1.09 -11.73 -26.56
CA ALA A 197 0.11 -11.77 -25.70
C ALA A 197 -0.10 -12.74 -24.53
N SER A 198 0.77 -13.74 -24.39
CA SER A 198 0.81 -14.57 -23.18
C SER A 198 1.05 -13.68 -21.97
N PHE A 199 0.28 -13.91 -20.91
CA PHE A 199 0.37 -13.24 -19.62
C PHE A 199 1.77 -13.37 -19.01
N TYR A 200 2.46 -14.47 -19.30
CA TYR A 200 3.82 -14.75 -18.86
C TYR A 200 4.80 -14.57 -20.03
N GLY A 201 4.75 -13.43 -20.71
CA GLY A 201 5.75 -13.04 -21.71
C GLY A 201 6.83 -12.11 -21.11
N PRO A 202 8.04 -12.03 -21.68
CA PRO A 202 9.06 -11.08 -21.22
C PRO A 202 8.63 -9.60 -21.32
N THR A 203 7.65 -9.28 -22.17
CA THR A 203 7.03 -7.95 -22.24
C THR A 203 6.21 -7.63 -20.99
N SER A 204 5.66 -8.65 -20.31
CA SER A 204 4.86 -8.46 -19.11
C SER A 204 5.68 -8.24 -17.85
N SER A 205 6.89 -8.78 -17.78
CA SER A 205 7.81 -8.49 -16.68
C SER A 205 8.25 -7.03 -16.66
N GLY A 206 8.45 -6.40 -17.82
CA GLY A 206 8.82 -4.99 -17.91
C GLY A 206 7.72 -4.06 -17.40
N LEU A 207 6.49 -4.22 -17.90
CA LEU A 207 5.35 -3.42 -17.45
C LEU A 207 5.05 -3.63 -15.96
N PHE A 208 5.09 -4.87 -15.49
CA PHE A 208 4.90 -5.19 -14.08
C PHE A 208 5.92 -4.46 -13.19
N ARG A 209 7.20 -4.49 -13.58
CA ARG A 209 8.27 -3.75 -12.88
C ARG A 209 8.05 -2.25 -12.93
N THR A 210 7.59 -1.68 -14.04
CA THR A 210 7.29 -0.25 -14.13
C THR A 210 6.13 0.18 -13.24
N VAL A 211 5.04 -0.59 -13.22
CA VAL A 211 3.88 -0.30 -12.34
C VAL A 211 4.30 -0.44 -10.87
N HIS A 212 5.06 -1.47 -10.54
CA HIS A 212 5.62 -1.63 -9.20
C HIS A 212 6.51 -0.44 -8.84
N PHE A 213 7.45 -0.05 -9.69
CA PHE A 213 8.33 1.09 -9.46
C PHE A 213 7.57 2.41 -9.29
N ALA A 214 6.47 2.61 -10.04
CA ALA A 214 5.61 3.78 -9.88
C ALA A 214 5.04 3.89 -8.45
N SER A 215 4.76 2.76 -7.78
CA SER A 215 4.33 2.75 -6.38
C SER A 215 5.37 3.38 -5.43
N TRP A 216 6.67 3.14 -5.68
CA TRP A 216 7.79 3.71 -4.94
C TRP A 216 8.00 5.19 -5.25
N VAL A 217 7.80 5.61 -6.49
CA VAL A 217 7.88 7.05 -6.83
C VAL A 217 6.82 7.84 -6.06
N LEU A 218 5.64 7.26 -5.86
CA LEU A 218 4.55 7.90 -5.10
C LEU A 218 4.83 8.00 -3.60
N THR A 219 5.81 7.26 -3.05
CA THR A 219 6.26 7.40 -1.65
C THR A 219 7.23 8.57 -1.45
N ILE A 220 7.61 9.29 -2.51
CA ILE A 220 8.44 10.51 -2.38
C ILE A 220 7.68 11.63 -1.68
N TYR A 221 6.34 11.63 -1.76
CA TYR A 221 5.53 12.75 -1.30
C TYR A 221 5.75 13.13 0.18
N PRO A 222 5.72 12.19 1.16
CA PRO A 222 6.02 12.53 2.56
C PRO A 222 7.39 13.20 2.74
N ALA A 223 8.43 12.70 2.06
CA ALA A 223 9.77 13.28 2.11
C ALA A 223 9.82 14.67 1.46
N TYR A 224 9.18 14.84 0.30
CA TYR A 224 9.03 16.14 -0.35
C TYR A 224 8.31 17.14 0.56
N ASN A 225 7.21 16.73 1.18
CA ASN A 225 6.44 17.59 2.08
C ASN A 225 7.30 18.02 3.28
N LEU A 226 8.02 17.08 3.90
CA LEU A 226 8.96 17.37 4.99
C LEU A 226 10.02 18.41 4.56
N VAL A 227 10.74 18.14 3.48
CA VAL A 227 11.81 19.03 2.97
C VAL A 227 11.26 20.41 2.59
N LYS A 228 10.09 20.46 1.93
CA LYS A 228 9.41 21.70 1.59
C LYS A 228 9.11 22.55 2.83
N ARG A 229 8.67 21.94 3.94
CA ARG A 229 8.38 22.66 5.18
C ARG A 229 9.65 23.14 5.87
N PHE A 230 10.68 22.32 5.92
CA PHE A 230 11.99 22.74 6.42
C PHE A 230 12.58 23.91 5.63
N TYR A 231 12.53 23.85 4.29
CA TYR A 231 13.13 24.88 3.45
C TYR A 231 12.39 26.22 3.57
N ARG A 232 11.05 26.20 3.65
CA ARG A 232 10.25 27.43 3.74
C ARG A 232 10.22 28.03 5.14
N TYR A 233 10.39 27.21 6.17
CA TYR A 233 10.27 27.61 7.57
C TYR A 233 11.44 27.03 8.35
N SER A 234 12.66 27.42 7.98
CA SER A 234 13.88 26.90 8.61
C SER A 234 13.97 27.24 10.10
N GLU A 235 13.32 28.32 10.53
CA GLU A 235 13.31 28.77 11.92
C GLU A 235 12.28 27.99 12.76
N ALA A 236 11.18 27.51 12.17
CA ALA A 236 10.13 26.79 12.88
C ALA A 236 9.50 25.70 12.00
N PHE A 237 9.53 24.44 12.44
CA PHE A 237 8.89 23.37 11.68
C PHE A 237 7.37 23.60 11.65
N ALA A 238 6.81 23.80 10.46
CA ALA A 238 5.37 24.00 10.24
C ALA A 238 4.59 22.69 10.45
N GLY A 239 4.60 22.17 11.68
CA GLY A 239 4.11 20.85 12.06
C GLY A 239 2.63 20.64 11.72
N SER A 240 1.77 21.64 11.92
CA SER A 240 0.35 21.54 11.57
C SER A 240 0.13 21.41 10.07
N SER A 241 0.94 22.12 9.26
CA SER A 241 0.86 22.10 7.80
C SER A 241 1.58 20.90 7.16
N PHE A 242 2.51 20.27 7.90
CA PHE A 242 2.98 18.93 7.57
C PHE A 242 1.92 17.89 7.94
N GLY A 243 1.28 18.06 9.10
CA GLY A 243 0.28 17.17 9.68
C GLY A 243 -0.92 16.94 8.78
N ASN A 244 -1.56 18.01 8.31
CA ASN A 244 -2.76 17.89 7.48
C ASN A 244 -2.48 17.20 6.13
N ASN A 245 -1.48 17.68 5.38
CA ASN A 245 -1.02 17.10 4.12
C ASN A 245 -0.53 15.64 4.29
N GLY A 246 0.21 15.39 5.37
CA GLY A 246 0.71 14.08 5.73
C GLY A 246 -0.43 13.11 6.02
N LEU A 247 -1.48 13.57 6.71
CA LEU A 247 -2.65 12.76 7.04
C LEU A 247 -3.44 12.41 5.79
N GLU A 248 -3.65 13.36 4.87
CA GLU A 248 -4.33 13.10 3.60
C GLU A 248 -3.64 11.97 2.83
N TRP A 249 -2.32 12.04 2.69
CA TRP A 249 -1.53 10.99 2.05
C TRP A 249 -1.55 9.68 2.81
N ALA A 250 -1.30 9.70 4.14
CA ALA A 250 -1.23 8.50 4.96
C ALA A 250 -2.58 7.77 5.04
N TYR A 251 -3.68 8.51 5.14
CA TYR A 251 -5.03 7.95 5.07
C TYR A 251 -5.33 7.37 3.68
N GLY A 252 -4.89 8.05 2.61
CA GLY A 252 -4.90 7.49 1.26
C GLY A 252 -4.16 6.16 1.18
N PHE A 253 -2.96 6.10 1.76
CA PHE A 253 -2.14 4.89 1.83
C PHE A 253 -2.86 3.75 2.54
N MET A 254 -3.51 4.00 3.69
CA MET A 254 -4.31 2.98 4.39
C MET A 254 -5.46 2.45 3.54
N ASN A 255 -6.15 3.32 2.79
CA ASN A 255 -7.18 2.90 1.85
C ASN A 255 -6.60 2.05 0.70
N GLY A 256 -5.43 2.43 0.18
CA GLY A 256 -4.74 1.65 -0.84
C GLY A 256 -4.32 0.25 -0.36
N ILE A 257 -3.95 0.08 0.91
CA ILE A 257 -3.72 -1.23 1.53
C ILE A 257 -4.99 -2.07 1.46
N ALA A 258 -6.12 -1.52 1.91
CA ALA A 258 -7.40 -2.23 1.90
C ALA A 258 -7.80 -2.69 0.48
N VAL A 259 -7.60 -1.80 -0.51
CA VAL A 259 -7.86 -2.11 -1.92
C VAL A 259 -6.95 -3.21 -2.43
N GLY A 260 -5.64 -3.11 -2.18
CA GLY A 260 -4.66 -4.12 -2.57
C GLY A 260 -4.93 -5.49 -1.94
N GLN A 261 -5.30 -5.53 -0.66
CA GLN A 261 -5.68 -6.76 0.04
C GLN A 261 -6.95 -7.37 -0.54
N MET A 262 -7.98 -6.56 -0.80
CA MET A 262 -9.23 -7.03 -1.41
C MET A 262 -9.00 -7.64 -2.80
N VAL A 263 -8.22 -6.97 -3.68
CA VAL A 263 -7.88 -7.50 -5.01
C VAL A 263 -7.07 -8.79 -4.89
N THR A 264 -6.14 -8.84 -3.94
CA THR A 264 -5.37 -10.05 -3.63
C THR A 264 -6.28 -11.21 -3.22
N SER A 265 -7.27 -10.97 -2.35
CA SER A 265 -8.24 -11.96 -1.91
C SER A 265 -9.12 -12.47 -3.06
N ILE A 266 -9.57 -11.58 -3.95
CA ILE A 266 -10.34 -11.96 -5.15
C ILE A 266 -9.50 -12.83 -6.09
N HIS A 267 -8.24 -12.46 -6.34
CA HIS A 267 -7.32 -13.24 -7.15
C HIS A 267 -7.05 -14.62 -6.54
N ARG A 268 -6.78 -14.68 -5.23
CA ARG A 268 -6.58 -15.93 -4.49
C ARG A 268 -7.79 -16.85 -4.60
N HIS A 269 -8.99 -16.31 -4.36
CA HIS A 269 -10.23 -17.08 -4.47
C HIS A 269 -10.46 -17.59 -5.90
N THR A 270 -10.29 -16.72 -6.90
CA THR A 270 -10.52 -17.10 -8.29
C THR A 270 -9.53 -18.17 -8.75
N LEU A 271 -8.27 -18.04 -8.37
CA LEU A 271 -7.25 -19.03 -8.72
C LEU A 271 -7.53 -20.37 -8.02
N PHE A 272 -7.96 -20.35 -6.75
CA PHE A 272 -8.35 -21.56 -6.03
C PHE A 272 -9.53 -22.29 -6.69
N VAL A 273 -10.60 -21.56 -7.02
CA VAL A 273 -11.76 -22.14 -7.73
C VAL A 273 -11.31 -22.75 -9.05
N TRP A 274 -10.48 -22.03 -9.81
CA TRP A 274 -10.03 -22.46 -11.12
C TRP A 274 -9.13 -23.70 -11.07
N ILE A 275 -8.16 -23.76 -10.14
CA ILE A 275 -7.34 -24.95 -9.89
C ILE A 275 -8.22 -26.16 -9.56
N ARG A 276 -9.31 -25.96 -8.80
CA ARG A 276 -10.22 -27.03 -8.42
C ARG A 276 -11.07 -27.53 -9.58
N THR A 277 -11.48 -26.64 -10.48
CA THR A 277 -12.39 -26.98 -11.58
C THR A 277 -11.68 -27.51 -12.83
N ASP A 278 -10.43 -27.13 -13.09
CA ASP A 278 -9.73 -27.47 -14.33
C ASP A 278 -8.32 -28.04 -14.07
N GLY A 279 -8.25 -29.37 -13.96
CA GLY A 279 -6.99 -30.09 -13.75
C GLY A 279 -6.02 -30.01 -14.93
N GLN A 280 -6.50 -29.69 -16.16
CA GLN A 280 -5.63 -29.56 -17.33
C GLN A 280 -4.87 -28.24 -17.34
N THR A 281 -5.45 -27.15 -16.84
CA THR A 281 -4.73 -25.88 -16.74
C THR A 281 -3.65 -25.87 -15.67
N PHE A 282 -3.76 -26.71 -14.64
CA PHE A 282 -2.68 -26.92 -13.68
C PHE A 282 -1.40 -27.42 -14.37
N GLU A 283 -1.51 -28.41 -15.25
CA GLU A 283 -0.35 -28.91 -15.99
C GLU A 283 0.22 -27.86 -16.94
N ALA A 284 -0.64 -27.09 -17.60
CA ALA A 284 -0.23 -26.03 -18.50
C ALA A 284 0.58 -24.95 -17.76
N LEU A 285 0.10 -24.49 -16.61
CA LEU A 285 0.82 -23.53 -15.77
C LEU A 285 2.15 -24.08 -15.25
N SER A 286 2.19 -25.35 -14.83
CA SER A 286 3.43 -25.97 -14.37
C SER A 286 4.46 -26.03 -15.50
N ARG A 287 4.05 -26.43 -16.71
CA ARG A 287 4.94 -26.49 -17.88
C ARG A 287 5.42 -25.11 -18.33
N GLU A 288 4.53 -24.12 -18.33
CA GLU A 288 4.89 -22.74 -18.69
C GLU A 288 5.93 -22.20 -17.71
N ARG A 289 5.76 -22.43 -16.40
CA ARG A 289 6.75 -22.09 -15.37
C ARG A 289 8.07 -22.83 -15.57
N ASP A 290 8.05 -24.14 -15.77
CA ASP A 290 9.29 -24.89 -15.97
C ASP A 290 10.05 -24.38 -17.20
N SER A 291 9.32 -23.96 -18.22
CA SER A 291 9.93 -23.30 -19.38
C SER A 291 10.53 -21.92 -19.07
N TRP A 292 10.01 -21.20 -18.06
CA TRP A 292 10.55 -19.92 -17.57
C TRP A 292 11.78 -20.11 -16.69
N VAL A 293 11.76 -21.08 -15.78
CA VAL A 293 12.90 -21.41 -14.92
C VAL A 293 14.06 -21.94 -15.76
N VAL A 294 13.78 -22.83 -16.73
CA VAL A 294 14.79 -23.46 -17.59
C VAL A 294 15.37 -22.49 -18.63
N ARG A 295 14.58 -21.54 -19.15
CA ARG A 295 15.13 -20.47 -20.01
C ARG A 295 15.99 -19.46 -19.25
N GLY A 296 16.13 -19.66 -17.93
CA GLY A 296 16.45 -18.62 -16.99
C GLY A 296 15.30 -17.62 -16.99
N GLY A 297 14.92 -17.10 -15.83
CA GLY A 297 14.30 -15.77 -15.75
C GLY A 297 15.30 -14.69 -16.19
N GLY A 298 15.97 -14.92 -17.31
CA GLY A 298 16.95 -14.12 -17.98
C GLY A 298 16.23 -12.87 -18.38
N CYS A 299 16.25 -11.94 -17.45
CA CYS A 299 16.82 -10.67 -17.77
C CYS A 299 17.96 -10.90 -18.79
N THR A 300 17.67 -10.74 -20.08
CA THR A 300 18.70 -10.54 -21.11
C THR A 300 19.71 -9.55 -20.53
N ALA A 301 21.01 -9.64 -20.86
CA ALA A 301 22.03 -8.82 -20.20
C ALA A 301 21.68 -7.31 -20.06
N PHE A 302 20.89 -6.79 -21.00
CA PHE A 302 20.30 -5.45 -20.96
C PHE A 302 19.22 -5.23 -19.86
N SER A 303 18.34 -6.19 -19.63
CA SER A 303 17.34 -6.14 -18.55
C SER A 303 17.92 -6.47 -17.17
N GLY A 304 19.06 -7.18 -17.11
CA GLY A 304 19.71 -7.48 -15.83
C GLY A 304 20.21 -6.23 -15.13
N GLY A 305 20.95 -5.39 -15.87
CA GLY A 305 21.39 -4.09 -15.36
C GLY A 305 20.22 -3.17 -15.00
N PHE A 306 19.19 -3.11 -15.85
CA PHE A 306 18.00 -2.30 -15.58
C PHE A 306 17.27 -2.73 -14.29
N CYS A 307 17.06 -4.03 -14.07
CA CYS A 307 16.40 -4.53 -12.86
C CYS A 307 17.23 -4.27 -11.60
N VAL A 308 18.55 -4.38 -11.66
CA VAL A 308 19.44 -4.02 -10.54
C VAL A 308 19.35 -2.52 -10.24
N CYS A 309 19.41 -1.66 -11.26
CA CYS A 309 19.26 -0.21 -11.10
C CYS A 309 17.91 0.15 -10.47
N LEU A 310 16.81 -0.46 -10.94
CA LEU A 310 15.49 -0.24 -10.33
C LEU A 310 15.46 -0.70 -8.87
N GLY A 311 16.01 -1.87 -8.54
CA GLY A 311 16.06 -2.35 -7.16
C GLY A 311 16.85 -1.41 -6.23
N ILE A 312 17.96 -0.84 -6.71
CA ILE A 312 18.72 0.17 -5.97
C ILE A 312 17.88 1.45 -5.77
N LEU A 313 17.22 1.92 -6.83
CA LEU A 313 16.35 3.10 -6.75
C LEU A 313 15.17 2.87 -5.78
N GLU A 314 14.53 1.72 -5.83
CA GLU A 314 13.49 1.31 -4.87
C GLU A 314 14.04 1.38 -3.43
N ALA A 315 15.24 0.84 -3.18
CA ALA A 315 15.86 0.90 -1.86
C ALA A 315 16.11 2.33 -1.38
N MET A 316 16.62 3.18 -2.27
CA MET A 316 16.86 4.60 -1.96
C MET A 316 15.55 5.33 -1.65
N LEU A 317 14.49 5.09 -2.42
CA LEU A 317 13.16 5.69 -2.22
C LEU A 317 12.52 5.23 -0.90
N GLY A 318 12.64 3.94 -0.58
CA GLY A 318 12.18 3.39 0.70
C GLY A 318 12.94 3.93 1.90
N LEU A 319 14.28 4.00 1.82
CA LEU A 319 15.11 4.61 2.86
C LEU A 319 14.76 6.09 3.04
N LEU A 320 14.54 6.83 1.95
CA LEU A 320 14.11 8.22 2.01
C LEU A 320 12.78 8.36 2.76
N LEU A 321 11.81 7.47 2.53
CA LEU A 321 10.57 7.44 3.29
C LEU A 321 10.84 7.17 4.77
N VAL A 322 11.60 6.13 5.11
CA VAL A 322 11.97 5.80 6.51
C VAL A 322 12.59 7.00 7.22
N PHE A 323 13.59 7.64 6.62
CA PHE A 323 14.22 8.83 7.18
C PHE A 323 13.25 10.00 7.31
N SER A 324 12.35 10.18 6.36
CA SER A 324 11.34 11.25 6.44
C SER A 324 10.39 11.04 7.62
N VAL A 325 9.96 9.81 7.88
CA VAL A 325 9.05 9.48 8.99
C VAL A 325 9.74 9.61 10.34
N LEU A 326 10.97 9.12 10.46
CA LEU A 326 11.77 9.30 11.68
C LEU A 326 12.06 10.78 11.96
N SER A 327 12.36 11.55 10.91
CA SER A 327 12.60 13.00 11.04
C SER A 327 11.32 13.73 11.43
N ALA A 328 10.18 13.40 10.82
CA ALA A 328 8.89 13.98 11.19
C ALA A 328 8.52 13.68 12.65
N ALA A 329 8.74 12.44 13.10
CA ALA A 329 8.55 12.05 14.50
C ALA A 329 9.43 12.87 15.44
N ALA A 330 10.72 13.01 15.10
CA ALA A 330 11.65 13.79 15.89
C ALA A 330 11.25 15.26 15.97
N LEU A 331 10.87 15.85 14.85
CA LEU A 331 10.42 17.24 14.79
C LEU A 331 9.14 17.46 15.55
N PHE A 332 8.16 16.56 15.44
CA PHE A 332 6.93 16.68 16.22
C PHE A 332 7.23 16.68 17.71
N GLY A 333 8.11 15.80 18.18
CA GLY A 333 8.58 15.80 19.57
C GLY A 333 9.29 17.10 19.96
N LEU A 334 10.22 17.58 19.11
CA LEU A 334 10.99 18.81 19.36
C LEU A 334 10.12 20.08 19.35
N THR A 335 9.05 20.11 18.56
CA THR A 335 8.13 21.25 18.46
C THR A 335 6.88 21.07 19.31
N TRP A 336 6.87 20.11 20.25
CA TRP A 336 5.73 19.83 21.12
C TRP A 336 5.67 20.81 22.31
N HIS A 337 5.60 22.09 22.00
CA HIS A 337 5.45 23.16 22.98
C HIS A 337 4.13 23.89 22.77
N GLY A 338 3.42 24.14 23.88
CA GLY A 338 2.18 24.89 23.86
C GLY A 338 2.44 26.38 23.71
N CYS A 339 1.50 27.06 23.08
CA CYS A 339 1.39 28.52 23.03
C CYS A 339 1.05 29.11 24.42
N LEU A 340 1.77 28.70 25.46
CA LEU A 340 1.51 29.06 26.85
C LEU A 340 2.04 30.48 27.12
N GLY A 341 1.35 31.48 26.60
CA GLY A 341 1.72 32.87 26.87
C GLY A 341 0.77 33.96 26.40
N GLY A 342 -0.26 33.66 25.60
CA GLY A 342 -1.17 34.69 25.08
C GLY A 342 -0.50 35.77 24.23
N GLY A 343 0.78 35.59 23.87
CA GLY A 343 1.47 36.39 22.87
C GLY A 343 0.99 36.00 21.48
N ASN A 344 0.87 36.98 20.59
CA ASN A 344 0.44 36.76 19.21
C ASN A 344 1.43 35.90 18.39
N ASP A 345 2.64 35.67 18.92
CA ASP A 345 3.70 34.90 18.29
C ASP A 345 3.87 33.57 19.03
N CYS A 346 3.16 32.54 18.56
CA CYS A 346 3.39 31.18 19.01
C CYS A 346 4.50 30.53 18.17
N LEU A 347 5.73 31.00 18.38
CA LEU A 347 6.88 30.46 17.72
C LEU A 347 7.61 29.48 18.66
N ASN A 348 7.38 28.19 18.43
CA ASN A 348 7.95 27.09 19.20
C ASN A 348 9.47 26.98 18.98
N TYR A 349 10.28 27.70 19.75
CA TYR A 349 11.74 27.76 19.58
C TYR A 349 12.57 27.01 20.63
N GLU A 350 12.09 26.83 21.87
CA GLU A 350 12.91 26.24 22.95
C GLU A 350 12.39 24.87 23.39
N ALA A 351 13.28 23.87 23.31
CA ALA A 351 13.05 22.53 23.81
C ALA A 351 13.16 22.49 25.35
N ASP A 352 12.03 22.34 26.04
CA ASP A 352 11.97 22.06 27.49
C ASP A 352 12.42 20.61 27.82
N VAL A 353 12.57 20.29 29.10
CA VAL A 353 12.93 18.95 29.59
C VAL A 353 11.88 17.90 29.20
N ASP A 354 10.59 18.29 29.15
CA ASP A 354 9.49 17.41 28.73
C ASP A 354 9.55 17.02 27.25
N THR A 355 10.21 17.84 26.41
CA THR A 355 10.41 17.61 24.97
C THR A 355 11.23 16.35 24.71
N ARG A 356 12.13 15.97 25.63
CA ARG A 356 12.92 14.74 25.47
C ARG A 356 12.06 13.49 25.64
N THR A 357 11.11 13.52 26.57
CA THR A 357 10.15 12.44 26.78
C THR A 357 9.23 12.29 25.56
N LEU A 358 8.75 13.42 25.04
CA LEU A 358 7.90 13.44 23.85
C LEU A 358 8.65 13.04 22.58
N LEU A 359 9.88 13.52 22.40
CA LEU A 359 10.78 13.07 21.33
C LEU A 359 10.98 11.56 21.37
N PHE A 360 11.27 11.01 22.55
CA PHE A 360 11.41 9.57 22.71
C PHE A 360 10.09 8.84 22.39
N GLY A 361 8.96 9.35 22.86
CA GLY A 361 7.62 8.81 22.61
C GLY A 361 7.19 8.86 21.13
N PHE A 362 7.54 9.91 20.39
CA PHE A 362 7.27 9.99 18.96
C PHE A 362 8.18 9.08 18.15
N CYS A 363 9.46 8.99 18.51
CA CYS A 363 10.43 8.13 17.82
C CYS A 363 10.23 6.63 18.11
N ILE A 364 9.68 6.25 19.27
CA ILE A 364 9.47 4.83 19.60
C ILE A 364 8.44 4.17 18.67
N ILE A 365 7.39 4.89 18.27
CA ILE A 365 6.33 4.37 17.39
C ILE A 365 6.90 3.87 16.05
N PRO A 366 7.59 4.70 15.23
CA PRO A 366 8.14 4.26 13.96
C PRO A 366 9.25 3.23 14.16
N THR A 367 10.11 3.37 15.17
CA THR A 367 11.17 2.40 15.45
C THR A 367 10.59 1.02 15.74
N VAL A 368 9.59 0.92 16.63
CA VAL A 368 8.97 -0.37 16.98
C VAL A 368 8.26 -0.98 15.78
N ILE A 369 7.48 -0.21 15.02
CA ILE A 369 6.75 -0.73 13.85
C ILE A 369 7.73 -1.24 12.78
N ILE A 370 8.77 -0.47 12.47
CA ILE A 370 9.78 -0.84 11.46
C ILE A 370 10.61 -2.04 11.94
N CYS A 371 11.07 -2.04 13.18
CA CYS A 371 11.82 -3.17 13.75
C CYS A 371 10.97 -4.44 13.80
N TYR A 372 9.70 -4.35 14.17
CA TYR A 372 8.77 -5.48 14.17
C TYR A 372 8.61 -6.05 12.76
N ALA A 373 8.39 -5.20 11.74
CA ALA A 373 8.31 -5.63 10.35
C ALA A 373 9.61 -6.32 9.89
N ALA A 374 10.77 -5.75 10.21
CA ALA A 374 12.06 -6.34 9.87
C ALA A 374 12.28 -7.69 10.55
N LEU A 375 11.97 -7.81 11.85
CA LEU A 375 12.07 -9.08 12.58
C LEU A 375 11.12 -10.14 12.04
N GLN A 376 9.89 -9.76 11.66
CA GLN A 376 8.92 -10.65 11.05
C GLN A 376 9.44 -11.21 9.72
N GLU A 377 10.05 -10.37 8.87
CA GLU A 377 10.64 -10.82 7.61
C GLU A 377 11.89 -11.69 7.84
N CYS A 378 12.76 -11.35 8.79
CA CYS A 378 13.88 -12.20 9.18
C CYS A 378 13.42 -13.59 9.68
N TRP A 379 12.33 -13.64 10.45
CA TRP A 379 11.75 -14.89 10.94
C TRP A 379 11.18 -15.74 9.80
N ARG A 380 10.48 -15.14 8.85
CA ARG A 380 9.98 -15.81 7.63
C ARG A 380 11.14 -16.42 6.82
N LEU A 381 12.19 -15.64 6.58
CA LEU A 381 13.38 -16.08 5.84
C LEU A 381 14.09 -17.25 6.54
N LYS A 382 14.19 -17.21 7.88
CA LYS A 382 14.83 -18.28 8.66
C LYS A 382 14.07 -19.61 8.59
N ASN A 383 12.74 -19.58 8.52
CA ASN A 383 11.90 -20.78 8.51
C ASN A 383 11.73 -21.41 7.13
N GLY A 384 12.57 -21.05 6.16
CA GLY A 384 12.49 -21.60 4.81
C GLY A 384 11.22 -21.21 4.06
N GLN A 385 10.49 -20.19 4.53
CA GLN A 385 9.47 -19.51 3.73
C GLN A 385 10.18 -18.58 2.73
N HIS A 386 11.05 -19.16 1.91
CA HIS A 386 11.72 -18.47 0.83
C HIS A 386 10.70 -18.19 -0.28
N ILE A 387 10.67 -16.94 -0.72
CA ILE A 387 9.89 -16.44 -1.87
C ILE A 387 10.45 -17.01 -3.17
#